data_AF-A0A670IIL4-F1
#
_entry.id   AF-A0A670IIL4-F1
#
_cell.length_a   1.000
_cell.length_b   1.000
_cell.length_c   1.000
_cell.angle_alpha   90.00
_cell.angle_beta   90.00
_cell.angle_gamma   90.00
#
_symmetry.space_group_name_H-M   'P 1'
#
loop_
_entity.id
_entity.type
_entity.pdbx_description
1 polymer ?
#
loop_
_entity_poly.entity_id
_entity_poly.type
_entity_poly.pdbx_seq_one_letter_code
_entity_poly.pdbx_strand_id
1 'polypeptide(L)'
;MAAPEERELSAEQTEKLLQFQDLTGIESMDQCRHTLEQHNWNIEAAVQDRLNEQEGVPSVFNPPPSRPLQVNTADHRIYSYVVSRPQPRGLLGWGYYLIMLPFRFTYYTLLDIFRFALRFIRPDPRSRVTDPVGDIVSFIHMFEEKFGRIHPVFYQGTYSQHSTAEEGKKEHSHRAPYPMRKALNDAKRELRFLLVYLHGDDHQDTDEFCRNTLCAPEVIALINTRMLFWACSTNKPEGYRVSQALRENTYPFLAMIMLKDRRMTVVGRLEGLIQPDDLINQLTFIMDANQTYLVSERLEREERNQTQVLRQQQDEAYLASLRADQEKDRKKKEEREKKKRKEEEVQQQKLAEERRRRVRIECVNSSESQVSGAIFIIRIDASAMNAGGNDWLL
;
A
#
# COMPACT_ATOMS: atom_id res chain seq x y z
N MET A 1 1.43 5.09 43.12
CA MET A 1 2.34 5.64 42.10
C MET A 1 3.72 5.07 42.43
N ALA A 2 4.09 3.94 41.83
CA ALA A 2 5.35 3.26 42.11
C ALA A 2 6.47 3.97 41.35
N ALA A 3 7.57 4.29 42.02
CA ALA A 3 8.78 4.81 41.39
C ALA A 3 9.37 3.76 40.44
N PRO A 4 9.92 4.15 39.27
CA PRO A 4 10.58 3.20 38.39
C PRO A 4 11.83 2.67 39.07
N GLU A 5 11.94 1.35 39.21
CA GLU A 5 13.16 0.65 39.64
C GLU A 5 14.31 1.03 38.70
N GLU A 6 15.30 1.76 39.20
CA GLU A 6 16.59 1.92 38.55
C GLU A 6 17.25 0.54 38.49
N ARG A 7 17.17 -0.12 37.33
CA ARG A 7 17.96 -1.34 37.08
C ARG A 7 19.43 -0.98 37.18
N GLU A 8 20.07 -1.39 38.27
CA GLU A 8 21.50 -1.27 38.51
C GLU A 8 22.28 -1.89 37.34
N LEU A 9 23.16 -1.09 36.72
CA LEU A 9 24.00 -1.52 35.61
C LEU A 9 25.13 -2.41 36.13
N SER A 10 25.44 -3.50 35.42
CA SER A 10 26.61 -4.34 35.69
C SER A 10 27.91 -3.52 35.60
N ALA A 11 28.96 -3.90 36.34
CA ALA A 11 30.27 -3.26 36.25
C ALA A 11 30.80 -3.18 34.80
N GLU A 12 30.59 -4.24 34.01
CA GLU A 12 30.95 -4.27 32.58
C GLU A 12 30.12 -3.29 31.74
N GLN A 13 28.84 -3.08 32.10
CA GLN A 13 27.95 -2.15 31.40
C GLN A 13 28.34 -0.70 31.69
N THR A 14 28.73 -0.40 32.93
CA THR A 14 29.21 0.92 33.33
C THR A 14 30.52 1.28 32.64
N GLU A 15 31.45 0.34 32.48
CA GLU A 15 32.69 0.54 31.73
C GLU A 15 32.42 0.83 30.24
N LYS A 16 31.54 0.05 29.61
CA LYS A 16 31.16 0.28 28.20
C LYS A 16 30.47 1.61 27.98
N LEU A 17 29.69 2.07 28.95
CA LEU A 17 28.99 3.35 28.90
C LEU A 17 29.97 4.52 28.98
N LEU A 18 30.94 4.47 29.90
CA LEU A 18 32.01 5.48 30.00
C LEU A 18 32.87 5.51 28.72
N GLN A 19 33.22 4.34 28.17
CA GLN A 19 33.98 4.27 26.92
C GLN A 19 33.22 4.86 25.73
N PHE A 20 31.91 4.61 25.64
CA PHE A 20 31.06 5.21 24.62
C PHE A 20 30.92 6.73 24.79
N GLN A 21 30.87 7.22 26.03
CA GLN A 21 30.83 8.64 26.35
C GLN A 21 32.10 9.36 25.90
N ASP A 22 33.28 8.79 26.17
CA ASP A 22 34.57 9.34 25.75
C ASP A 22 34.72 9.39 24.22
N LEU A 23 34.19 8.38 23.51
CA LEU A 23 34.29 8.28 22.04
C LEU A 23 33.30 9.18 21.30
N THR A 24 32.09 9.39 21.84
CA THR A 24 31.01 10.13 21.16
C THR A 24 30.83 11.57 21.65
N GLY A 25 31.42 11.93 22.80
CA GLY A 25 31.34 13.28 23.37
C GLY A 25 29.95 13.66 23.90
N ILE A 26 29.06 12.69 24.15
CA ILE A 26 27.70 12.95 24.64
C ILE A 26 27.72 13.18 26.16
N GLU A 27 27.27 14.35 26.61
CA GLU A 27 27.27 14.71 28.03
C GLU A 27 26.18 13.99 28.86
N SER A 28 25.16 13.42 28.21
CA SER A 28 24.02 12.77 28.87
C SER A 28 24.21 11.26 29.05
N MET A 29 24.37 10.83 30.31
CA MET A 29 24.53 9.42 30.70
C MET A 29 23.32 8.56 30.28
N ASP A 30 22.11 9.11 30.38
CA ASP A 30 20.87 8.41 30.03
C ASP A 30 20.75 8.16 28.52
N GLN A 31 21.23 9.10 27.69
CA GLN A 31 21.26 8.92 26.24
C GLN A 31 22.27 7.86 25.83
N CYS A 32 23.48 7.87 26.41
CA CYS A 32 24.48 6.84 26.19
C CYS A 32 23.97 5.44 26.58
N ARG A 33 23.29 5.35 27.72
CA ARG A 33 22.65 4.10 28.17
C ARG A 33 21.62 3.62 27.16
N HIS A 34 20.72 4.50 26.72
CA HIS A 34 19.64 4.10 25.82
C HIS A 34 20.16 3.63 24.46
N THR A 35 21.16 4.32 23.90
CA THR A 35 21.80 3.94 22.64
C THR A 35 22.52 2.59 22.77
N LEU A 36 23.27 2.36 23.86
CA LEU A 36 23.93 1.07 24.08
C LEU A 36 22.93 -0.08 24.29
N GLU A 37 21.81 0.17 24.98
CA GLU A 37 20.73 -0.82 25.12
C GLU A 37 20.11 -1.20 23.77
N GLN A 38 19.92 -0.22 22.87
CA GLN A 38 19.42 -0.46 21.50
C GLN A 38 20.39 -1.31 20.66
N HIS A 39 21.70 -1.16 20.88
CA HIS A 39 22.74 -1.92 20.18
C HIS A 39 23.23 -3.14 20.96
N ASN A 40 22.42 -3.69 21.90
CA ASN A 40 22.77 -4.87 22.69
C ASN A 40 24.16 -4.77 23.39
N TRP A 41 24.52 -3.58 23.89
CA TRP A 41 25.81 -3.30 24.53
C TRP A 41 27.05 -3.55 23.64
N ASN A 42 26.89 -3.42 22.33
CA ASN A 42 27.97 -3.41 21.35
C ASN A 42 28.44 -1.96 21.08
N ILE A 43 29.59 -1.59 21.64
CA ILE A 43 30.14 -0.23 21.54
C ILE A 43 30.49 0.10 20.09
N GLU A 44 31.13 -0.81 19.36
CA GLU A 44 31.58 -0.56 17.98
C GLU A 44 30.39 -0.25 17.07
N ALA A 45 29.32 -1.03 17.19
CA ALA A 45 28.09 -0.80 16.43
C ALA A 45 27.43 0.54 16.79
N ALA A 46 27.36 0.87 18.08
CA ALA A 46 26.76 2.12 18.54
C ALA A 46 27.58 3.36 18.13
N VAL A 47 28.91 3.29 18.19
CA VAL A 47 29.80 4.38 17.77
C VAL A 47 29.73 4.56 16.26
N GLN A 48 29.75 3.47 15.49
CA GLN A 48 29.63 3.54 14.04
C GLN A 48 28.30 4.16 13.61
N ASP A 49 27.20 3.78 14.24
CA ASP A 49 25.88 4.35 13.94
C ASP A 49 25.83 5.84 14.27
N ARG A 50 26.47 6.26 15.37
CA ARG A 50 26.55 7.67 15.76
C ARG A 50 27.42 8.51 14.81
N LEU A 51 28.55 7.98 14.37
CA LEU A 51 29.40 8.66 13.39
C LEU A 51 28.68 8.76 12.04
N ASN A 52 27.97 7.71 11.62
CA ASN A 52 27.13 7.74 10.42
C ASN A 52 26.03 8.82 10.51
N GLU A 53 25.37 8.95 11.67
CA GLU A 53 24.39 10.03 11.92
C GLU A 53 25.02 11.43 11.79
N GLN A 54 26.26 11.62 12.26
CA GLN A 54 26.98 12.90 12.14
C GLN A 54 27.41 13.20 10.70
N GLU A 55 27.71 12.17 9.90
CA GLU A 55 28.03 12.29 8.48
C GLU A 55 26.78 12.36 7.57
N GLY A 56 25.58 12.29 8.14
CA GLY A 56 24.31 12.38 7.40
C GLY A 56 23.94 11.10 6.65
N VAL A 57 24.57 9.98 6.96
CA VAL A 57 24.26 8.64 6.43
C VAL A 57 23.17 8.02 7.32
N PRO A 58 22.03 7.56 6.75
CA PRO A 58 20.94 7.02 7.56
C PRO A 58 21.37 5.76 8.32
N SER A 59 21.01 5.67 9.61
CA SER A 59 21.28 4.50 10.44
C SER A 59 20.54 3.26 9.92
N VAL A 60 21.24 2.13 9.89
CA VAL A 60 20.68 0.84 9.44
C VAL A 60 19.65 0.31 10.44
N PHE A 61 19.78 0.69 11.71
CA PHE A 61 19.00 0.16 12.83
C PHE A 61 17.82 1.04 13.24
N ASN A 62 17.80 2.32 12.86
CA ASN A 62 16.70 3.21 13.20
C ASN A 62 16.39 4.19 12.05
N PRO A 63 15.76 3.72 10.96
CA PRO A 63 15.42 4.61 9.85
C PRO A 63 14.58 5.77 10.39
N PRO A 64 14.93 7.03 10.11
CA PRO A 64 14.14 8.15 10.59
C PRO A 64 12.70 7.99 10.10
N PRO A 65 11.67 8.34 10.90
CA PRO A 65 10.33 8.50 10.36
C PRO A 65 10.48 9.52 9.24
N SER A 66 10.30 9.05 8.00
CA SER A 66 10.60 9.76 6.76
C SER A 66 10.29 11.25 6.92
N ARG A 67 11.29 12.06 7.26
CA ARG A 67 11.16 13.51 7.18
C ARG A 67 10.88 13.73 5.70
N PRO A 68 9.76 14.35 5.31
CA PRO A 68 9.61 14.73 3.93
C PRO A 68 10.85 15.56 3.62
N LEU A 69 11.65 15.11 2.66
CA LEU A 69 12.69 15.91 2.07
C LEU A 69 12.07 17.29 1.86
N GLN A 70 12.58 18.32 2.54
CA GLN A 70 12.31 19.69 2.14
C GLN A 70 13.07 19.90 0.84
N VAL A 71 12.56 19.29 -0.23
CA VAL A 71 12.82 19.74 -1.58
C VAL A 71 12.17 21.11 -1.64
N ASN A 72 12.99 22.14 -1.81
CA ASN A 72 12.55 23.49 -2.10
C ASN A 72 11.34 23.45 -3.05
N THR A 73 10.14 23.75 -2.53
CA THR A 73 8.87 23.78 -3.27
C THR A 73 8.74 25.03 -4.15
N ALA A 74 9.85 25.50 -4.72
CA ALA A 74 9.91 26.76 -5.47
C ALA A 74 9.43 26.61 -6.93
N ASP A 75 9.48 25.42 -7.53
CA ASP A 75 9.14 25.21 -8.95
C ASP A 75 7.78 24.49 -9.13
N HIS A 76 6.71 25.09 -8.62
CA HIS A 76 5.35 24.82 -9.10
C HIS A 76 5.09 25.61 -10.39
N ARG A 77 5.92 25.41 -11.42
CA ARG A 77 5.72 26.06 -12.72
C ARG A 77 4.50 25.46 -13.40
N ILE A 78 3.43 26.24 -13.42
CA ILE A 78 2.26 25.97 -14.27
C ILE A 78 2.54 26.63 -15.61
N TYR A 79 2.68 25.83 -16.66
CA TYR A 79 2.85 26.36 -18.02
C TYR A 79 1.48 26.79 -18.54
N SER A 80 1.24 28.10 -18.64
CA SER A 80 0.02 28.66 -19.21
C SER A 80 0.30 29.20 -20.61
N TYR A 81 -0.41 28.69 -21.61
CA TYR A 81 -0.38 29.18 -22.98
C TYR A 81 -1.75 29.74 -23.34
N VAL A 82 -1.81 31.03 -23.67
CA VAL A 82 -3.04 31.69 -24.12
C VAL A 82 -2.83 32.13 -25.55
N VAL A 83 -3.60 31.56 -26.48
CA VAL A 83 -3.48 31.95 -27.89
C VAL A 83 -4.09 33.34 -28.08
N SER A 84 -3.26 34.28 -28.50
CA SER A 84 -3.72 35.59 -28.96
C SER A 84 -4.11 35.52 -30.43
N ARG A 85 -5.28 36.06 -30.79
CA ARG A 85 -5.74 36.08 -32.18
C ARG A 85 -4.73 36.82 -33.08
N PRO A 86 -4.47 36.32 -34.31
CA PRO A 86 -3.62 37.04 -35.24
C PRO A 86 -4.21 38.42 -35.50
N GLN A 87 -3.49 39.47 -35.11
CA GLN A 87 -3.88 40.84 -35.41
C GLN A 87 -3.88 41.04 -36.93
N PRO A 88 -4.85 41.79 -37.48
CA PRO A 88 -4.86 42.10 -38.90
C PRO A 88 -3.53 42.74 -39.30
N ARG A 89 -2.85 42.16 -40.30
CA ARG A 89 -1.58 42.67 -40.82
C ARG A 89 -1.84 43.61 -42.00
N GLY A 90 -1.22 44.78 -41.97
CA GLY A 90 -1.31 45.79 -43.04
C GLY A 90 -2.60 46.62 -43.03
N LEU A 91 -2.57 47.77 -43.72
CA LEU A 91 -3.66 48.75 -43.75
C LEU A 91 -4.97 48.19 -44.32
N LEU A 92 -4.89 47.29 -45.31
CA LEU A 92 -6.07 46.62 -45.88
C LEU A 92 -6.73 45.65 -44.89
N GLY A 93 -5.94 44.91 -44.11
CA GLY A 93 -6.46 44.04 -43.05
C GLY A 93 -7.12 44.82 -41.93
N TRP A 94 -6.51 45.95 -41.52
CA TRP A 94 -7.12 46.86 -40.55
C TRP A 94 -8.38 47.53 -41.08
N GLY A 95 -8.41 47.92 -42.35
CA GLY A 95 -9.59 48.50 -43.01
C GLY A 95 -10.77 47.52 -43.06
N TYR A 96 -10.53 46.28 -43.51
CA TYR A 96 -11.56 45.23 -43.50
C TYR A 96 -12.04 44.91 -42.08
N TYR A 97 -11.11 44.81 -41.13
CA TYR A 97 -11.44 44.55 -39.73
C TYR A 97 -12.30 45.66 -39.14
N LEU A 98 -11.97 46.94 -39.34
CA LEU A 98 -12.75 48.09 -38.85
C LEU A 98 -14.15 48.17 -39.46
N ILE A 99 -14.28 47.86 -40.76
CA ILE A 99 -15.56 47.85 -41.46
C ILE A 99 -16.45 46.70 -40.97
N MET A 100 -15.88 45.52 -40.77
CA MET A 100 -16.63 44.34 -40.30
C MET A 100 -16.85 44.34 -38.78
N LEU A 101 -16.12 45.14 -38.01
CA LEU A 101 -16.21 45.23 -36.55
C LEU A 101 -17.64 45.48 -36.05
N PRO A 102 -18.39 46.50 -36.52
CA PRO A 102 -19.76 46.73 -36.07
C PRO A 102 -20.71 45.59 -36.42
N PHE A 103 -20.56 44.95 -37.58
CA PHE A 103 -21.41 43.82 -38.00
C PHE A 103 -21.11 42.55 -37.20
N ARG A 104 -19.84 42.26 -36.96
CA ARG A 104 -19.42 41.09 -36.19
C ARG A 104 -19.77 41.27 -34.71
N PHE A 105 -19.54 42.47 -34.17
CA PHE A 105 -19.91 42.81 -32.80
C PHE A 105 -21.42 42.69 -32.60
N THR A 106 -22.24 43.32 -33.45
CA THR A 106 -23.71 43.27 -33.30
C THR A 106 -24.27 41.86 -33.47
N TYR A 107 -23.80 41.07 -34.43
CA TYR A 107 -24.30 39.72 -34.65
C TYR A 107 -24.09 38.80 -33.45
N TYR A 108 -22.87 38.74 -32.90
CA TYR A 108 -22.57 37.88 -31.75
C TYR A 108 -23.11 38.45 -30.45
N THR A 109 -23.00 39.76 -30.20
CA THR A 109 -23.53 40.35 -28.96
C THR A 109 -25.05 40.27 -28.87
N LEU A 110 -25.79 40.44 -29.97
CA LEU A 110 -27.24 40.30 -29.96
C LEU A 110 -27.67 38.86 -29.71
N LEU A 111 -26.98 37.87 -30.30
CA LEU A 111 -27.23 36.46 -30.03
C LEU A 111 -26.90 36.08 -28.59
N ASP A 112 -25.81 36.60 -28.03
CA ASP A 112 -25.40 36.33 -26.65
C ASP A 112 -26.34 37.00 -25.64
N ILE A 113 -26.77 38.23 -25.89
CA ILE A 113 -27.78 38.92 -25.06
C ILE A 113 -29.11 38.17 -25.11
N PHE A 114 -29.52 37.68 -26.29
CA PHE A 114 -30.74 36.89 -26.44
C PHE A 114 -30.64 35.54 -25.71
N ARG A 115 -29.51 34.83 -25.82
CA ARG A 115 -29.26 33.59 -25.07
C ARG A 115 -29.20 33.84 -23.56
N PHE A 116 -28.57 34.94 -23.13
CA PHE A 116 -28.51 35.33 -21.73
C PHE A 116 -29.90 35.64 -21.16
N ALA A 117 -30.74 36.37 -21.92
CA ALA A 117 -32.13 36.64 -21.55
C ALA A 117 -32.95 35.33 -21.43
N LEU A 118 -32.76 34.37 -22.35
CA LEU A 118 -33.37 33.05 -22.26
C LEU A 118 -32.88 32.25 -21.03
N ARG A 119 -31.60 32.43 -20.65
CA ARG A 119 -31.00 31.80 -19.47
C ARG A 119 -31.51 32.38 -18.15
N PHE A 120 -32.01 33.61 -18.15
CA PHE A 120 -32.66 34.23 -16.99
C PHE A 120 -34.08 33.70 -16.75
N ILE A 121 -34.77 33.26 -17.82
CA ILE A 121 -36.16 32.78 -17.76
C ILE A 121 -36.24 31.28 -17.43
N ARG A 122 -35.18 30.50 -17.72
CA ARG A 122 -35.09 29.07 -17.36
C ARG A 122 -33.98 28.87 -16.31
N PRO A 123 -34.28 28.38 -15.09
CA PRO A 123 -33.25 28.13 -14.08
C PRO A 123 -32.21 27.13 -14.62
N ASP A 124 -30.92 27.46 -14.47
CA ASP A 124 -29.82 26.69 -15.04
C ASP A 124 -29.78 25.26 -14.43
N PRO A 125 -30.06 24.20 -15.21
CA PRO A 125 -30.14 22.83 -14.70
C PRO A 125 -28.79 22.27 -14.23
N ARG A 126 -27.69 23.01 -14.42
CA ARG A 126 -26.31 22.62 -14.07
C ARG A 126 -26.05 22.48 -12.56
N SER A 127 -26.96 22.94 -11.69
CA SER A 127 -26.80 22.92 -10.23
C SER A 127 -26.86 21.52 -9.60
N ARG A 128 -27.55 20.56 -10.23
CA ARG A 128 -27.67 19.19 -9.72
C ARG A 128 -27.17 18.17 -10.74
N VAL A 129 -26.04 17.55 -10.44
CA VAL A 129 -25.51 16.39 -11.20
C VAL A 129 -26.40 15.19 -10.90
N THR A 130 -27.25 14.84 -11.86
CA THR A 130 -28.15 13.68 -11.77
C THR A 130 -27.47 12.39 -12.23
N ASP A 131 -26.67 12.45 -13.30
CA ASP A 131 -25.85 11.33 -13.79
C ASP A 131 -24.56 11.81 -14.49
N PRO A 132 -23.40 11.75 -13.82
CA PRO A 132 -22.15 12.25 -14.40
C PRO A 132 -21.55 11.32 -15.46
N VAL A 133 -21.85 10.02 -15.43
CA VAL A 133 -21.33 9.07 -16.43
C VAL A 133 -22.12 9.24 -17.72
N GLY A 134 -23.46 9.32 -17.63
CA GLY A 134 -24.33 9.64 -18.76
C GLY A 134 -23.99 10.96 -19.42
N ASP A 135 -23.61 11.99 -18.65
CA ASP A 135 -23.16 13.28 -19.19
C ASP A 135 -21.97 13.13 -20.16
N ILE A 136 -20.95 12.34 -19.79
CA ILE A 136 -19.77 12.11 -20.64
C ILE A 136 -20.13 11.26 -21.85
N VAL A 137 -20.90 10.18 -21.67
CA VAL A 137 -21.33 9.33 -22.78
C VAL A 137 -22.15 10.14 -23.79
N SER A 138 -23.04 11.01 -23.31
CA SER A 138 -23.81 11.92 -24.17
C SER A 138 -22.92 12.93 -24.90
N PHE A 139 -21.84 13.40 -24.26
CA PHE A 139 -20.86 14.27 -24.89
C PHE A 139 -20.09 13.54 -26.00
N ILE A 140 -19.66 12.29 -25.77
CA ILE A 140 -18.93 11.50 -26.77
C ILE A 140 -19.82 11.28 -28.01
N HIS A 141 -21.08 10.90 -27.82
CA HIS A 141 -22.03 10.75 -28.93
C HIS A 141 -22.24 12.07 -29.69
N MET A 142 -22.43 13.18 -28.98
CA MET A 142 -22.54 14.50 -29.61
C MET A 142 -21.28 14.85 -30.40
N PHE A 143 -20.10 14.58 -29.85
CA PHE A 143 -18.83 14.84 -30.51
C PHE A 143 -18.69 14.02 -31.80
N GLU A 144 -18.98 12.72 -31.72
CA GLU A 144 -18.94 11.81 -32.88
C GLU A 144 -19.94 12.21 -33.98
N GLU A 145 -21.13 12.66 -33.59
CA GLU A 145 -22.15 13.14 -34.54
C GLU A 145 -21.70 14.43 -35.25
N LYS A 146 -21.10 15.36 -34.52
CA LYS A 146 -20.73 16.68 -35.04
C LYS A 146 -19.41 16.69 -35.81
N PHE A 147 -18.40 15.99 -35.30
CA PHE A 147 -17.01 16.05 -35.78
C PHE A 147 -16.53 14.76 -36.45
N GLY A 148 -17.23 13.65 -36.23
CA GLY A 148 -16.89 12.34 -36.76
C GLY A 148 -16.20 11.44 -35.74
N ARG A 149 -15.91 10.20 -36.15
CA ARG A 149 -15.33 9.14 -35.28
C ARG A 149 -13.80 9.15 -35.19
N ILE A 150 -13.14 10.11 -35.83
CA ILE A 150 -11.68 10.25 -35.81
C ILE A 150 -11.32 11.25 -34.73
N HIS A 151 -11.00 10.76 -33.53
CA HIS A 151 -10.65 11.60 -32.39
C HIS A 151 -9.76 10.83 -31.40
N PRO A 152 -9.10 11.51 -30.45
CA PRO A 152 -8.36 10.83 -29.39
C PRO A 152 -9.29 9.95 -28.54
N VAL A 153 -8.78 8.85 -28.02
CA VAL A 153 -9.58 7.87 -27.27
C VAL A 153 -10.03 8.50 -25.95
N PHE A 154 -11.33 8.79 -25.84
CA PHE A 154 -11.91 9.30 -24.60
C PHE A 154 -11.83 8.27 -23.48
N TYR A 155 -11.46 8.73 -22.28
CA TYR A 155 -11.35 7.92 -21.08
C TYR A 155 -12.73 7.48 -20.61
N GLN A 156 -13.09 6.24 -20.93
CA GLN A 156 -14.36 5.62 -20.50
C GLN A 156 -14.19 4.71 -19.27
N GLY A 157 -12.95 4.43 -18.84
CA GLY A 157 -12.61 3.63 -17.65
C GLY A 157 -13.45 2.36 -17.47
N THR A 158 -13.52 1.86 -16.23
CA THR A 158 -14.43 0.75 -15.85
C THR A 158 -15.87 1.22 -15.57
N TYR A 159 -16.27 2.43 -15.98
CA TYR A 159 -17.63 2.91 -15.70
C TYR A 159 -18.68 2.09 -16.46
N SER A 160 -18.31 1.57 -17.63
CA SER A 160 -19.12 0.70 -18.49
C SER A 160 -19.43 -0.68 -17.88
N GLN A 161 -18.63 -1.16 -16.92
CA GLN A 161 -18.92 -2.43 -16.23
C GLN A 161 -20.07 -2.29 -15.23
N HIS A 162 -20.26 -1.12 -14.64
CA HIS A 162 -21.40 -0.85 -13.76
C HIS A 162 -22.70 -0.53 -14.52
N SER A 163 -22.64 -0.25 -15.83
CA SER A 163 -23.85 -0.10 -16.65
C SER A 163 -24.35 -1.44 -17.20
N THR A 164 -23.55 -2.51 -17.14
CA THR A 164 -23.89 -3.84 -17.67
C THR A 164 -24.11 -4.89 -16.59
N ALA A 165 -23.60 -4.67 -15.37
CA ALA A 165 -23.89 -5.50 -14.22
C ALA A 165 -24.89 -4.79 -13.28
N GLU A 166 -26.00 -5.46 -12.99
CA GLU A 166 -27.02 -5.14 -11.96
C GLU A 166 -28.25 -4.33 -12.40
N GLU A 167 -29.11 -4.99 -13.17
CA GLU A 167 -30.54 -4.67 -13.27
C GLU A 167 -31.38 -5.21 -12.09
N GLY A 168 -30.75 -5.54 -10.95
CA GLY A 168 -31.44 -6.25 -9.88
C GLY A 168 -30.76 -6.16 -8.52
N LYS A 169 -30.80 -4.98 -7.88
CA LYS A 169 -30.99 -4.76 -6.43
C LYS A 169 -30.77 -3.28 -6.10
N LYS A 170 -31.88 -2.56 -5.89
CA LYS A 170 -31.86 -1.20 -5.32
C LYS A 170 -31.76 -1.30 -3.80
N GLU A 171 -30.55 -1.41 -3.28
CA GLU A 171 -30.29 -1.18 -1.86
C GLU A 171 -29.16 -0.15 -1.68
N HIS A 172 -29.55 0.98 -1.06
CA HIS A 172 -28.74 1.94 -0.33
C HIS A 172 -27.29 2.23 -0.77
N SER A 173 -27.11 3.43 -1.33
CA SER A 173 -25.92 4.26 -1.12
C SER A 173 -24.58 3.78 -1.69
N HIS A 174 -24.54 3.33 -2.94
CA HIS A 174 -23.31 3.40 -3.74
C HIS A 174 -23.49 4.41 -4.88
N ARG A 175 -23.27 5.69 -4.55
CA ARG A 175 -23.16 6.78 -5.55
C ARG A 175 -22.04 6.39 -6.52
N ALA A 176 -22.38 6.20 -7.81
CA ALA A 176 -21.39 5.88 -8.84
C ALA A 176 -20.20 6.86 -8.73
N PRO A 177 -18.94 6.39 -8.78
CA PRO A 177 -17.79 7.26 -8.66
C PRO A 177 -17.81 8.32 -9.76
N TYR A 178 -17.67 9.61 -9.38
CA TYR A 178 -17.57 10.69 -10.35
C TYR A 178 -16.47 10.40 -11.39
N PRO A 179 -16.75 10.58 -12.68
CA PRO A 179 -15.90 10.09 -13.75
C PRO A 179 -14.58 10.85 -13.90
N MET A 180 -14.56 12.14 -13.61
CA MET A 180 -13.31 12.89 -13.52
C MET A 180 -12.44 12.38 -12.35
N ARG A 181 -13.06 12.06 -11.20
CA ARG A 181 -12.35 11.58 -10.01
C ARG A 181 -11.69 10.22 -10.22
N LYS A 182 -12.36 9.28 -10.88
CA LYS A 182 -11.72 7.98 -11.15
C LYS A 182 -10.69 8.09 -12.29
N ALA A 183 -10.87 8.95 -13.29
CA ALA A 183 -9.79 9.26 -14.26
C ALA A 183 -8.53 9.78 -13.55
N LEU A 184 -8.68 10.69 -12.57
CA LEU A 184 -7.59 11.14 -11.71
C LEU A 184 -6.95 10.00 -10.88
N ASN A 185 -7.75 9.13 -10.28
CA ASN A 185 -7.23 8.01 -9.48
C ASN A 185 -6.46 7.00 -10.34
N ASP A 186 -6.95 6.70 -11.54
CA ASP A 186 -6.28 5.77 -12.46
C ASP A 186 -5.00 6.41 -13.02
N ALA A 187 -5.01 7.70 -13.36
CA ALA A 187 -3.80 8.45 -13.71
C ALA A 187 -2.76 8.45 -12.57
N LYS A 188 -3.22 8.63 -11.32
CA LYS A 188 -2.38 8.54 -10.11
C LYS A 188 -1.82 7.13 -9.90
N ARG A 189 -2.63 6.09 -10.15
CA ARG A 189 -2.21 4.69 -9.99
C ARG A 189 -1.12 4.34 -11.00
N GLU A 190 -1.32 4.72 -12.26
CA GLU A 190 -0.47 4.36 -13.39
C GLU A 190 0.69 5.34 -13.63
N LEU A 191 0.77 6.43 -12.86
CA LEU A 191 1.78 7.47 -13.01
C LEU A 191 1.86 7.97 -14.46
N ARG A 192 0.69 8.32 -15.01
CA ARG A 192 0.51 8.86 -16.37
C ARG A 192 -0.03 10.29 -16.32
N PHE A 193 0.24 11.06 -17.36
CA PHE A 193 -0.41 12.36 -17.57
C PHE A 193 -1.90 12.15 -17.88
N LEU A 194 -2.73 13.03 -17.33
CA LEU A 194 -4.16 13.14 -17.64
C LEU A 194 -4.39 14.47 -18.36
N LEU A 195 -4.84 14.40 -19.61
CA LEU A 195 -5.26 15.56 -20.39
C LEU A 195 -6.77 15.73 -20.27
N VAL A 196 -7.18 16.84 -19.69
CA VAL A 196 -8.58 17.23 -19.52
C VAL A 196 -8.94 18.25 -20.59
N TYR A 197 -9.94 17.95 -21.42
CA TYR A 197 -10.51 18.87 -22.39
C TYR A 197 -11.90 19.35 -21.94
N LEU A 198 -12.07 20.67 -21.81
CA LEU A 198 -13.37 21.28 -21.58
C LEU A 198 -13.90 21.87 -22.88
N HIS A 199 -15.04 21.35 -23.30
CA HIS A 199 -15.73 21.78 -24.52
C HIS A 199 -16.77 22.86 -24.18
N GLY A 200 -16.61 24.04 -24.77
CA GLY A 200 -17.60 25.12 -24.72
C GLY A 200 -18.36 25.21 -26.05
N ASP A 201 -19.57 24.65 -26.11
CA ASP A 201 -20.39 24.64 -27.34
C ASP A 201 -20.71 26.06 -27.84
N ASP A 202 -20.79 27.03 -26.93
CA ASP A 202 -21.12 28.43 -27.24
C ASP A 202 -19.92 29.23 -27.78
N HIS A 203 -18.69 28.72 -27.67
CA HIS A 203 -17.50 29.48 -28.02
C HIS A 203 -17.13 29.33 -29.49
N GLN A 204 -16.88 30.45 -30.16
CA GLN A 204 -16.69 30.51 -31.63
C GLN A 204 -15.49 29.69 -32.14
N ASP A 205 -14.48 29.49 -31.29
CA ASP A 205 -13.23 28.81 -31.66
C ASP A 205 -13.26 27.28 -31.42
N THR A 206 -14.30 26.78 -30.72
CA THR A 206 -14.36 25.36 -30.33
C THR A 206 -14.47 24.43 -31.53
N ASP A 207 -15.30 24.78 -32.52
CA ASP A 207 -15.56 23.90 -33.67
C ASP A 207 -14.34 23.77 -34.58
N GLU A 208 -13.64 24.89 -34.81
CA GLU A 208 -12.40 24.91 -35.60
C GLU A 208 -11.31 24.07 -34.92
N PHE A 209 -11.14 24.26 -33.61
CA PHE A 209 -10.19 23.48 -32.83
C PHE A 209 -10.48 21.97 -32.87
N CYS A 210 -11.74 21.57 -32.69
CA CYS A 210 -12.09 20.15 -32.74
C CYS A 210 -11.78 19.54 -34.10
N ARG A 211 -12.16 20.20 -35.20
CA ARG A 211 -11.98 19.68 -36.57
C ARG A 211 -10.53 19.68 -37.03
N ASN A 212 -9.83 20.79 -36.83
CA ASN A 212 -8.51 21.01 -37.42
C ASN A 212 -7.38 20.56 -36.50
N THR A 213 -7.56 20.67 -35.18
CA THR A 213 -6.49 20.44 -34.20
C THR A 213 -6.66 19.12 -33.45
N LEU A 214 -7.80 18.92 -32.80
CA LEU A 214 -8.00 17.74 -31.95
C LEU A 214 -8.13 16.44 -32.77
N CYS A 215 -8.73 16.51 -33.96
CA CYS A 215 -8.89 15.38 -34.87
C CYS A 215 -7.67 15.15 -35.78
N ALA A 216 -6.59 15.93 -35.64
CA ALA A 216 -5.37 15.73 -36.42
C ALA A 216 -4.69 14.40 -36.04
N PRO A 217 -4.28 13.55 -37.01
CA PRO A 217 -3.70 12.23 -36.74
C PRO A 217 -2.49 12.26 -35.80
N GLU A 218 -1.63 13.26 -35.94
CA GLU A 218 -0.41 13.43 -35.15
C GLU A 218 -0.75 13.74 -33.68
N VAL A 219 -1.75 14.59 -33.46
CA VAL A 219 -2.27 14.93 -32.12
C VAL A 219 -2.92 13.71 -31.48
N ILE A 220 -3.73 12.96 -32.23
CA ILE A 220 -4.38 11.73 -31.77
C ILE A 220 -3.33 10.70 -31.34
N ALA A 221 -2.29 10.50 -32.16
CA ALA A 221 -1.21 9.55 -31.87
C ALA A 221 -0.46 9.92 -30.58
N LEU A 222 -0.12 11.20 -30.40
CA LEU A 222 0.54 11.68 -29.19
C LEU A 222 -0.32 11.46 -27.94
N ILE A 223 -1.59 11.84 -28.00
CA ILE A 223 -2.51 11.75 -26.85
C ILE A 223 -2.71 10.28 -26.46
N ASN A 224 -3.03 9.40 -27.42
CA ASN A 224 -3.34 8.00 -27.13
C ASN A 224 -2.14 7.20 -26.60
N THR A 225 -0.92 7.57 -27.00
CA THR A 225 0.29 6.84 -26.61
C THR A 225 0.85 7.29 -25.27
N ARG A 226 0.78 8.59 -24.95
CA ARG A 226 1.51 9.16 -23.82
C ARG A 226 0.64 9.61 -22.64
N MET A 227 -0.68 9.70 -22.78
CA MET A 227 -1.56 10.22 -21.73
C MET A 227 -2.95 9.59 -21.72
N LEU A 228 -3.69 9.82 -20.64
CA LEU A 228 -5.12 9.54 -20.56
C LEU A 228 -5.88 10.78 -21.01
N PHE A 229 -6.87 10.64 -21.87
CA PHE A 229 -7.64 11.77 -22.39
C PHE A 229 -9.06 11.78 -21.84
N TRP A 230 -9.42 12.80 -21.06
CA TRP A 230 -10.76 12.95 -20.52
C TRP A 230 -11.38 14.24 -21.05
N ALA A 231 -12.66 14.19 -21.42
CA ALA A 231 -13.34 15.32 -22.01
C ALA A 231 -14.80 15.41 -21.56
N CYS A 232 -15.32 16.63 -21.51
CA CYS A 232 -16.73 16.89 -21.23
C CYS A 232 -17.18 18.24 -21.82
N SER A 233 -18.50 18.40 -22.01
CA SER A 233 -19.11 19.68 -22.33
C SER A 233 -19.47 20.45 -21.05
N THR A 234 -19.18 21.75 -21.04
CA THR A 234 -19.51 22.65 -19.93
C THR A 234 -21.00 22.99 -19.84
N ASN A 235 -21.78 22.56 -20.84
CA ASN A 235 -23.25 22.60 -20.79
C ASN A 235 -23.83 21.51 -19.90
N LYS A 236 -23.06 20.47 -19.56
CA LYS A 236 -23.47 19.40 -18.66
C LYS A 236 -23.04 19.68 -17.22
N PRO A 237 -23.81 19.24 -16.21
CA PRO A 237 -23.48 19.42 -14.79
C PRO A 237 -22.06 18.96 -14.40
N GLU A 238 -21.60 17.81 -14.89
CA GLU A 238 -20.24 17.34 -14.60
C GLU A 238 -19.18 18.27 -15.19
N GLY A 239 -19.33 18.68 -16.45
CA GLY A 239 -18.38 19.58 -17.10
C GLY A 239 -18.34 20.96 -16.48
N TYR A 240 -19.49 21.51 -16.09
CA TYR A 240 -19.57 22.77 -15.37
C TYR A 240 -18.81 22.71 -14.02
N ARG A 241 -18.93 21.62 -13.27
CA ARG A 241 -18.20 21.47 -12.00
C ARG A 241 -16.69 21.40 -12.18
N VAL A 242 -16.23 20.69 -13.22
CA VAL A 242 -14.80 20.59 -13.51
C VAL A 242 -14.25 21.94 -14.01
N SER A 243 -15.05 22.67 -14.78
CA SER A 243 -14.81 24.07 -15.13
C SER A 243 -14.57 24.93 -13.88
N GLN A 244 -15.51 24.94 -12.93
CA GLN A 244 -15.36 25.71 -11.69
C GLN A 244 -14.12 25.32 -10.87
N ALA A 245 -13.71 24.04 -10.91
CA ALA A 245 -12.52 23.55 -10.23
C ALA A 245 -11.21 24.00 -10.91
N LEU A 246 -11.19 24.03 -12.25
CA LEU A 246 -10.01 24.39 -13.04
C LEU A 246 -9.87 25.90 -13.25
N ARG A 247 -10.97 26.66 -13.10
CA ARG A 247 -11.07 28.12 -13.27
C ARG A 247 -10.57 28.56 -14.65
N GLU A 248 -11.16 28.01 -15.71
CA GLU A 248 -10.86 28.41 -17.08
C GLU A 248 -11.37 29.82 -17.39
N ASN A 249 -10.65 30.54 -18.27
CA ASN A 249 -11.03 31.89 -18.70
C ASN A 249 -11.65 31.90 -20.12
N THR A 250 -11.32 30.91 -20.96
CA THR A 250 -11.76 30.85 -22.36
C THR A 250 -11.80 29.41 -22.86
N TYR A 251 -12.42 29.19 -24.02
CA TYR A 251 -12.51 27.90 -24.69
C TYR A 251 -11.89 27.97 -26.10
N PRO A 252 -11.44 26.85 -26.68
CA PRO A 252 -11.24 25.53 -26.06
C PRO A 252 -10.21 25.59 -24.92
N PHE A 253 -10.41 24.78 -23.88
CA PHE A 253 -9.52 24.70 -22.73
C PHE A 253 -8.98 23.27 -22.55
N LEU A 254 -7.67 23.16 -22.41
CA LEU A 254 -6.97 21.92 -22.09
C LEU A 254 -6.15 22.10 -20.80
N ALA A 255 -6.26 21.14 -19.89
CA ALA A 255 -5.43 21.06 -18.70
C ALA A 255 -4.67 19.74 -18.68
N MET A 256 -3.35 19.80 -18.52
CA MET A 256 -2.51 18.64 -18.26
C MET A 256 -2.32 18.49 -16.76
N ILE A 257 -2.68 17.32 -16.22
CA ILE A 257 -2.64 16.99 -14.80
C ILE A 257 -1.72 15.78 -14.61
N MET A 258 -0.89 15.80 -13.58
CA MET A 258 -0.06 14.65 -13.20
C MET A 258 0.10 14.55 -11.68
N LEU A 259 0.64 13.42 -11.22
CA LEU A 259 1.06 13.28 -9.83
C LEU A 259 2.40 14.01 -9.63
N LYS A 260 2.39 15.04 -8.78
CA LYS A 260 3.59 15.74 -8.31
C LYS A 260 3.49 15.89 -6.80
N ASP A 261 4.55 15.57 -6.07
CA ASP A 261 4.59 15.66 -4.60
C ASP A 261 3.41 14.93 -3.93
N ARG A 262 3.10 13.72 -4.43
CA ARG A 262 2.00 12.84 -3.99
C ARG A 262 0.58 13.43 -4.14
N ARG A 263 0.43 14.59 -4.79
CA ARG A 263 -0.85 15.25 -5.10
C ARG A 263 -1.05 15.35 -6.62
N MET A 264 -2.32 15.27 -7.05
CA MET A 264 -2.64 15.53 -8.46
C MET A 264 -2.62 17.04 -8.68
N THR A 265 -1.72 17.52 -9.53
CA THR A 265 -1.50 18.94 -9.80
C THR A 265 -1.63 19.23 -11.29
N VAL A 266 -2.15 20.41 -11.62
CA VAL A 266 -2.20 20.92 -12.99
C VAL A 266 -0.80 21.44 -13.33
N VAL A 267 -0.16 20.85 -14.33
CA VAL A 267 1.18 21.23 -14.81
C VAL A 267 1.14 22.05 -16.09
N GLY A 268 0.06 21.94 -16.86
CA GLY A 268 -0.13 22.67 -18.12
C GLY A 268 -1.55 23.19 -18.25
N ARG A 269 -1.70 24.40 -18.78
CA ARG A 269 -2.96 25.02 -19.17
C ARG A 269 -2.80 25.59 -20.58
N LEU A 270 -3.66 25.18 -21.49
CA LEU A 270 -3.69 25.68 -22.86
C LEU A 270 -5.09 26.24 -23.12
N GLU A 271 -5.14 27.51 -23.48
CA GLU A 271 -6.35 28.31 -23.63
C GLU A 271 -6.41 28.89 -25.06
N GLY A 272 -7.51 28.64 -25.75
CA GLY A 272 -7.80 29.22 -27.07
C GLY A 272 -7.39 28.35 -28.27
N LEU A 273 -7.66 28.86 -29.47
CA LEU A 273 -7.45 28.16 -30.73
C LEU A 273 -5.97 27.96 -31.06
N ILE A 274 -5.45 26.75 -30.89
CA ILE A 274 -4.05 26.41 -31.17
C ILE A 274 -3.95 25.52 -32.41
N GLN A 275 -2.89 25.67 -33.21
CA GLN A 275 -2.62 24.82 -34.37
C GLN A 275 -2.11 23.42 -33.93
N PRO A 276 -2.26 22.38 -34.76
CA PRO A 276 -1.83 21.01 -34.43
C PRO A 276 -0.36 20.92 -34.00
N ASP A 277 0.55 21.51 -34.79
CA ASP A 277 1.99 21.46 -34.52
C ASP A 277 2.36 22.18 -33.22
N ASP A 278 1.76 23.36 -33.00
CA ASP A 278 1.96 24.11 -31.76
C ASP A 278 1.43 23.35 -30.55
N LEU A 279 0.28 22.69 -30.67
CA LEU A 279 -0.27 21.86 -29.60
C LEU A 279 0.68 20.71 -29.25
N ILE A 280 1.21 20.01 -30.25
CA ILE A 280 2.17 18.92 -30.05
C ILE A 280 3.43 19.45 -29.37
N ASN A 281 3.98 20.57 -29.83
CA ASN A 281 5.18 21.19 -29.27
C ASN A 281 4.97 21.59 -27.80
N GLN A 282 3.84 22.23 -27.49
CA GLN A 282 3.51 22.63 -26.11
C GLN A 282 3.30 21.42 -25.20
N LEU A 283 2.53 20.41 -25.64
CA LEU A 283 2.32 19.19 -24.84
C LEU A 283 3.63 18.44 -24.59
N THR A 284 4.46 18.28 -25.62
CA THR A 284 5.75 17.60 -25.52
C THR A 284 6.70 18.35 -24.58
N PHE A 285 6.78 19.68 -24.70
CA PHE A 285 7.58 20.51 -23.82
C PHE A 285 7.18 20.37 -22.34
N ILE A 286 5.88 20.44 -22.04
CA ILE A 286 5.38 20.30 -20.67
C ILE A 286 5.68 18.91 -20.12
N MET A 287 5.56 17.88 -20.96
CA MET A 287 5.86 16.50 -20.57
C MET A 287 7.34 16.29 -20.30
N ASP A 288 8.22 16.70 -21.19
CA ASP A 288 9.67 16.53 -21.04
C ASP A 288 10.18 17.26 -19.79
N ALA A 289 9.65 18.45 -19.52
CA ALA A 289 9.95 19.21 -18.31
C ALA A 289 9.54 18.50 -17.01
N ASN A 290 8.52 17.63 -17.06
CA ASN A 290 7.98 16.95 -15.88
C ASN A 290 8.26 15.44 -15.84
N GLN A 291 8.84 14.85 -16.89
CA GLN A 291 9.03 13.41 -17.01
C GLN A 291 9.93 12.86 -15.89
N THR A 292 10.94 13.63 -15.47
CA THR A 292 11.84 13.25 -14.38
C THR A 292 11.09 12.98 -13.07
N TYR A 293 10.06 13.78 -12.75
CA TYR A 293 9.23 13.56 -11.56
C TYR A 293 8.43 12.27 -11.62
N LEU A 294 7.90 11.91 -12.80
CA LEU A 294 7.18 10.64 -12.95
C LEU A 294 8.12 9.44 -12.86
N VAL A 295 9.33 9.55 -13.39
CA VAL A 295 10.34 8.48 -13.30
C VAL A 295 10.81 8.30 -11.86
N SER A 296 11.08 9.38 -11.12
CA SER A 296 11.47 9.28 -9.71
C SER A 296 10.38 8.65 -8.86
N GLU A 297 9.11 9.02 -9.06
CA GLU A 297 7.97 8.42 -8.35
C GLU A 297 7.77 6.93 -8.70
N ARG A 298 8.07 6.53 -9.94
CA ARG A 298 8.05 5.11 -10.34
C ARG A 298 9.13 4.31 -9.60
N LEU A 299 10.35 4.84 -9.55
CA LEU A 299 11.47 4.22 -8.85
C LEU A 299 11.20 4.09 -7.34
N GLU A 300 10.74 5.15 -6.67
CA GLU A 300 10.41 5.11 -5.23
C GLU A 300 9.30 4.09 -4.94
N ARG A 301 8.32 3.94 -5.85
CA ARG A 301 7.24 2.97 -5.68
C ARG A 301 7.72 1.53 -5.89
N GLU A 302 8.61 1.32 -6.85
CA GLU A 302 9.22 0.03 -7.10
C GLU A 302 10.11 -0.40 -5.94
N GLU A 303 10.94 0.49 -5.41
CA GLU A 303 11.78 0.25 -4.24
C GLU A 303 10.95 -0.14 -3.01
N ARG A 304 9.83 0.56 -2.76
CA ARG A 304 8.90 0.22 -1.68
C ARG A 304 8.27 -1.15 -1.87
N ASN A 305 7.85 -1.48 -3.10
CA ASN A 305 7.28 -2.79 -3.41
C ASN A 305 8.33 -3.90 -3.22
N GLN A 306 9.57 -3.69 -3.69
CA GLN A 306 10.67 -4.64 -3.50
C GLN A 306 10.98 -4.84 -2.02
N THR A 307 11.02 -3.76 -1.23
CA THR A 307 11.22 -3.82 0.22
C THR A 307 10.09 -4.61 0.92
N GLN A 308 8.84 -4.40 0.51
CA GLN A 308 7.71 -5.15 1.05
C GLN A 308 7.78 -6.65 0.72
N VAL A 309 8.08 -6.99 -0.52
CA VAL A 309 8.22 -8.39 -0.96
C VAL A 309 9.37 -9.07 -0.23
N LEU A 310 10.51 -8.39 -0.07
CA LEU A 310 11.65 -8.93 0.67
C LEU A 310 11.32 -9.23 2.13
N ARG A 311 10.61 -8.31 2.81
CA ARG A 311 10.14 -8.52 4.19
C ARG A 311 9.19 -9.71 4.28
N GLN A 312 8.25 -9.80 3.35
CA GLN A 312 7.32 -10.92 3.31
C GLN A 312 8.06 -12.26 3.12
N GLN A 313 9.05 -12.32 2.24
CA GLN A 313 9.87 -13.51 2.04
C GLN A 313 10.68 -13.88 3.31
N GLN A 314 11.22 -12.89 4.02
CA GLN A 314 11.92 -13.10 5.29
C GLN A 314 10.98 -13.64 6.38
N ASP A 315 9.79 -13.06 6.51
CA ASP A 315 8.77 -13.50 7.47
C ASP A 315 8.32 -14.94 7.16
N GLU A 316 8.09 -15.26 5.89
CA GLU A 316 7.73 -16.62 5.45
C GLU A 316 8.83 -17.64 5.76
N ALA A 317 10.09 -17.30 5.47
CA ALA A 317 11.25 -18.15 5.77
C ALA A 317 11.44 -18.35 7.29
N TYR A 318 11.26 -17.29 8.08
CA TYR A 318 11.33 -17.36 9.54
C TYR A 318 10.25 -18.26 10.11
N LEU A 319 9.00 -18.08 9.67
CA LEU A 319 7.88 -18.93 10.10
C LEU A 319 8.08 -20.40 9.70
N ALA A 320 8.66 -20.67 8.52
CA ALA A 320 9.00 -22.02 8.11
C ALA A 320 10.08 -22.65 9.01
N SER A 321 11.15 -21.90 9.32
CA SER A 321 12.21 -22.36 10.23
C SER A 321 11.66 -22.61 11.64
N LEU A 322 10.84 -21.70 12.17
CA LEU A 322 10.23 -21.83 13.49
C LEU A 322 9.37 -23.09 13.60
N ARG A 323 8.58 -23.40 12.56
CA ARG A 323 7.79 -24.64 12.52
C ARG A 323 8.68 -25.88 12.49
N ALA A 324 9.77 -25.85 11.72
CA ALA A 324 10.71 -26.96 11.64
C ALA A 324 11.40 -27.23 12.99
N ASP A 325 11.81 -26.17 13.69
CA ASP A 325 12.41 -26.28 15.02
C ASP A 325 11.41 -26.79 16.06
N GLN A 326 10.17 -26.27 16.06
CA GLN A 326 9.09 -26.76 16.92
C GLN A 326 8.77 -28.25 16.68
N GLU A 327 8.73 -28.68 15.42
CA GLU A 327 8.46 -30.07 15.08
C GLU A 327 9.62 -31.00 15.51
N LYS A 328 10.87 -30.55 15.34
CA LYS A 328 12.06 -31.27 15.77
C LYS A 328 12.11 -31.43 17.29
N ASP A 329 11.76 -30.38 18.03
CA ASP A 329 11.67 -30.43 19.49
C ASP A 329 10.54 -31.35 19.96
N ARG A 330 9.38 -31.33 19.28
CA ARG A 330 8.28 -32.26 19.56
C ARG A 330 8.71 -33.71 19.34
N LYS A 331 9.34 -34.03 18.20
CA LYS A 331 9.86 -35.38 17.90
C LYS A 331 10.89 -35.82 18.94
N LYS A 332 11.81 -34.93 19.33
CA LYS A 332 12.83 -35.21 20.36
C LYS A 332 12.21 -35.46 21.74
N LYS A 333 11.14 -34.74 22.09
CA LYS A 333 10.41 -34.95 23.35
C LYS A 333 9.67 -36.30 23.33
N GLU A 334 8.97 -36.63 22.26
CA GLU A 334 8.29 -37.91 22.08
C GLU A 334 9.27 -39.10 22.12
N GLU A 335 10.44 -38.99 21.48
CA GLU A 335 11.48 -40.03 21.55
C GLU A 335 12.01 -40.21 22.97
N ARG A 336 12.25 -39.12 23.70
CA ARG A 336 12.67 -39.18 25.11
C ARG A 336 11.60 -39.83 26.00
N GLU A 337 10.33 -39.50 25.80
CA GLU A 337 9.23 -40.11 26.55
C GLU A 337 9.06 -41.59 26.22
N LYS A 338 9.17 -41.99 24.95
CA LYS A 338 9.17 -43.41 24.54
C LYS A 338 10.34 -44.16 25.16
N LYS A 339 11.54 -43.56 25.20
CA LYS A 339 12.72 -44.17 25.83
C LYS A 339 12.51 -44.34 27.33
N LYS A 340 12.00 -43.32 28.03
CA LYS A 340 11.64 -43.40 29.46
C LYS A 340 10.60 -44.48 29.73
N ARG A 341 9.50 -44.54 28.95
CA ARG A 341 8.48 -45.60 29.10
C ARG A 341 9.06 -46.99 28.92
N LYS A 342 9.90 -47.21 27.90
CA LYS A 342 10.58 -48.50 27.69
C LYS A 342 11.51 -48.84 28.86
N GLU A 343 12.24 -47.87 29.39
CA GLU A 343 13.10 -48.07 30.57
C GLU A 343 12.26 -48.39 31.82
N GLU A 344 11.14 -47.69 32.04
CA GLU A 344 10.19 -47.95 33.13
C GLU A 344 9.53 -49.34 33.01
N GLU A 345 9.11 -49.74 31.81
CA GLU A 345 8.55 -51.08 31.54
C GLU A 345 9.57 -52.19 31.82
N VAL A 346 10.83 -52.01 31.38
CA VAL A 346 11.92 -52.96 31.67
C VAL A 346 12.22 -53.03 33.17
N GLN A 347 12.23 -51.89 33.87
CA GLN A 347 12.43 -51.86 35.32
C GLN A 347 11.27 -52.53 36.07
N GLN A 348 10.03 -52.29 35.67
CA GLN A 348 8.86 -52.96 36.25
C GLN A 348 8.90 -54.47 36.01
N GLN A 349 9.29 -54.92 34.80
CA GLN A 349 9.44 -56.35 34.51
C GLN A 349 10.51 -56.99 35.41
N LYS A 350 11.67 -56.35 35.59
CA LYS A 350 12.73 -56.83 36.49
C LYS A 350 12.23 -56.92 37.94
N LEU A 351 11.56 -55.89 38.44
CA LEU A 351 10.99 -55.88 39.80
C LEU A 351 9.91 -56.96 39.98
N ALA A 352 9.07 -57.18 38.98
CA ALA A 352 8.06 -58.23 38.99
C ALA A 352 8.70 -59.63 38.95
N GLU A 353 9.76 -59.81 38.18
CA GLU A 353 10.52 -61.07 38.12
C GLU A 353 11.25 -61.34 39.45
N GLU A 354 11.86 -60.32 40.06
CA GLU A 354 12.46 -60.43 41.40
C GLU A 354 11.41 -60.75 42.48
N ARG A 355 10.24 -60.11 42.44
CA ARG A 355 9.12 -60.44 43.35
C ARG A 355 8.66 -61.88 43.15
N ARG A 356 8.53 -62.35 41.91
CA ARG A 356 8.21 -63.76 41.61
C ARG A 356 9.27 -64.72 42.15
N ARG A 357 10.55 -64.36 42.06
CA ARG A 357 11.65 -65.14 42.66
C ARG A 357 11.55 -65.18 44.18
N ARG A 358 11.31 -64.05 44.85
CA ARG A 358 11.15 -64.01 46.32
C ARG A 358 9.97 -64.84 46.79
N VAL A 359 8.80 -64.69 46.17
CA VAL A 359 7.61 -65.49 46.50
C VAL A 359 7.89 -66.97 46.29
N ARG A 360 8.60 -67.36 45.21
CA ARG A 360 9.00 -68.76 44.99
C ARG A 360 9.91 -69.28 46.10
N ILE A 361 10.90 -68.49 46.53
CA ILE A 361 11.81 -68.86 47.63
C ILE A 361 11.04 -68.95 48.95
N GLU A 362 10.13 -68.03 49.24
CA GLU A 362 9.28 -68.07 50.44
C GLU A 362 8.35 -69.29 50.47
N CYS A 363 7.75 -69.67 49.33
CA CYS A 363 6.97 -70.89 49.24
C CYS A 363 7.81 -72.15 49.49
N VAL A 364 9.04 -72.20 48.97
CA VAL A 364 9.97 -73.31 49.21
C VAL A 364 10.38 -73.37 50.69
N ASN A 365 10.77 -72.24 51.29
CA ASN A 365 11.14 -72.19 52.70
C ASN A 365 9.96 -72.52 53.63
N SER A 366 8.73 -72.11 53.28
CA SER A 366 7.52 -72.47 54.03
C SER A 366 7.24 -73.98 53.96
N SER A 367 7.49 -74.62 52.82
CA SER A 367 7.40 -76.07 52.70
C SER A 367 8.49 -76.81 53.50
N GLU A 368 9.72 -76.29 53.55
CA GLU A 368 10.80 -76.85 54.38
C GLU A 368 10.55 -76.68 55.88
N SER A 369 9.97 -75.55 56.31
CA SER A 369 9.56 -75.35 57.71
C SER A 369 8.43 -76.29 58.14
N GLN A 370 7.49 -76.62 57.26
CA GLN A 370 6.47 -77.64 57.55
C GLN A 370 7.07 -79.05 57.68
N VAL A 371 8.04 -79.41 56.84
CA VAL A 371 8.75 -80.70 56.92
C VAL A 371 9.62 -80.79 58.20
N SER A 372 10.30 -79.71 58.57
CA SER A 372 11.11 -79.65 59.79
C SER A 372 10.25 -79.70 61.07
N GLY A 373 9.10 -79.02 61.08
CA GLY A 373 8.12 -79.11 62.17
C GLY A 373 7.53 -80.52 62.33
N ALA A 374 7.24 -81.21 61.22
CA ALA A 374 6.77 -82.60 61.26
C ALA A 374 7.83 -83.57 61.81
N ILE A 375 9.11 -83.38 61.46
CA ILE A 375 10.22 -84.20 61.99
C ILE A 375 10.45 -83.95 63.49
N PHE A 376 10.25 -82.72 63.97
CA PHE A 376 10.42 -82.39 65.40
C PHE A 376 9.31 -83.01 66.27
N ILE A 377 8.07 -83.08 65.78
CA ILE A 377 6.96 -83.76 66.49
C ILE A 377 7.24 -85.26 66.62
N ILE A 378 7.70 -85.93 65.55
CA ILE A 378 8.05 -87.36 65.60
C ILE A 378 9.18 -87.64 66.61
N ARG A 379 10.11 -86.70 66.79
CA ARG A 379 11.25 -86.86 67.70
C ARG A 379 10.90 -86.63 69.18
N ILE A 380 9.86 -85.86 69.47
CA ILE A 380 9.32 -85.69 70.83
C ILE A 380 8.53 -86.94 71.26
N ASP A 381 7.74 -87.54 70.37
CA ASP A 381 7.00 -88.77 70.67
C ASP A 381 7.93 -89.96 70.97
N ALA A 382 9.08 -90.05 70.27
CA ALA A 382 10.08 -91.09 70.55
C ALA A 382 10.77 -90.94 71.92
N SER A 383 10.84 -89.72 72.48
CA SER A 383 11.47 -89.48 73.79
C SER A 383 10.48 -89.56 74.96
N ALA A 384 9.17 -89.43 74.71
CA ALA A 384 8.12 -89.55 75.73
C ALA A 384 7.69 -91.02 75.99
N MET A 385 8.04 -91.97 75.11
CA MET A 385 7.72 -93.40 75.28
C MET A 385 8.75 -94.21 76.09
N ASN A 386 9.88 -93.62 76.53
CA ASN A 386 10.98 -94.39 77.16
C ASN A 386 11.24 -94.05 78.64
N ALA A 387 10.29 -93.39 79.32
CA ALA A 387 10.39 -93.05 80.73
C ALA A 387 9.04 -93.26 81.45
N GLY A 388 8.62 -94.53 81.55
CA GLY A 388 7.45 -94.90 82.34
C GLY A 388 7.11 -96.39 82.25
N GLY A 389 7.65 -97.19 83.16
CA GLY A 389 7.13 -98.53 83.47
C GLY A 389 8.17 -99.64 83.57
N ASN A 390 8.79 -99.80 84.74
CA ASN A 390 9.34 -101.08 85.18
C ASN A 390 8.27 -101.83 85.99
N ASP A 391 8.35 -103.16 86.00
CA ASP A 391 7.54 -104.15 86.72
C ASP A 391 6.12 -104.42 86.18
N TRP A 392 5.92 -105.60 85.57
CA TRP A 392 5.03 -106.71 86.00
C TRP A 392 5.15 -107.89 85.01
N LEU A 393 5.28 -109.11 85.56
CA LEU A 393 5.43 -110.42 84.91
C LEU A 393 4.13 -110.95 84.27
N LEU A 394 4.20 -111.48 83.04
CA LEU A 394 3.80 -112.85 82.61
C LEU A 394 3.95 -113.04 81.09
#